data_AF-A0A4V2Y293-F1
#
_entry.id   AF-A0A4V2Y293-F1
#
_cell.length_a   1.000
_cell.length_b   1.000
_cell.length_c   1.000
_cell.angle_alpha   90.00
_cell.angle_beta   90.00
_cell.angle_gamma   90.00
#
_symmetry.space_group_name_H-M   'P 1'
#
loop_
_entity.id
_entity.type
_entity.pdbx_description
1 polymer ?
#
loop_
_entity_poly.entity_id
_entity_poly.type
_entity_poly.pdbx_seq_one_letter_code
_entity_poly.pdbx_strand_id
1 'polypeptide(L)'
;MKKAVVTGGTHGMGLAIVRELLARGAEVVLTGRNERNIEEARTLLKGEAAHVVRSDAASMADIAALGDVVAERLGSVDYLFINHGIAQFAELAEVTEEAWDRHFAVNTKGAFFTVQRLAPLINDGGAVVFTTVANDVVFPGLSAYSASKEAMRAFAHVLAVELLPRKIRVNSVAPGYIKTPTMGVADLTEEERREFERQGDESTPLRRNGTVEEVAIAALFLAENATFTTNVELAVDGGFAQGLGH
;
A
#
# COMPACT_ATOMS: atom_id res chain seq x y z
N MET A 1 0.31 -10.43 -21.49
CA MET A 1 0.70 -10.68 -20.09
C MET A 1 0.75 -9.33 -19.38
N LYS A 2 0.07 -9.18 -18.24
CA LYS A 2 0.11 -7.93 -17.48
C LYS A 2 1.38 -7.85 -16.64
N LYS A 3 1.91 -6.65 -16.44
CA LYS A 3 3.13 -6.41 -15.66
C LYS A 3 2.84 -5.42 -14.55
N ALA A 4 3.32 -5.70 -13.34
CA ALA A 4 3.01 -4.87 -12.19
C ALA A 4 4.18 -4.66 -11.25
N VAL A 5 4.15 -3.55 -10.52
CA VAL A 5 5.04 -3.29 -9.39
C VAL A 5 4.22 -3.17 -8.12
N VAL A 6 4.59 -3.89 -7.07
CA VAL A 6 3.95 -3.83 -5.75
C VAL A 6 5.00 -3.48 -4.69
N THR A 7 4.94 -2.25 -4.19
CA THR A 7 5.83 -1.84 -3.10
C THR A 7 5.32 -2.34 -1.75
N GLY A 8 6.21 -2.78 -0.85
CA GLY A 8 5.78 -3.42 0.40
C GLY A 8 5.00 -4.71 0.14
N GLY A 9 5.42 -5.49 -0.85
CA GLY A 9 4.76 -6.71 -1.33
C GLY A 9 5.24 -8.00 -0.66
N THR A 10 6.10 -7.94 0.36
CA THR A 10 6.69 -9.14 0.98
C THR A 10 5.84 -9.78 2.07
N HIS A 11 4.78 -9.11 2.55
CA HIS A 11 3.83 -9.67 3.51
C HIS A 11 2.48 -8.92 3.46
N GLY A 12 1.50 -9.41 4.24
CA GLY A 12 0.22 -8.72 4.46
C GLY A 12 -0.53 -8.41 3.15
N MET A 13 -1.14 -7.23 3.09
CA MET A 13 -1.94 -6.77 1.94
C MET A 13 -1.14 -6.75 0.63
N GLY A 14 0.11 -6.31 0.68
CA GLY A 14 0.96 -6.25 -0.51
C GLY A 14 1.25 -7.63 -1.09
N LEU A 15 1.54 -8.62 -0.22
CA LEU A 15 1.75 -9.99 -0.67
C LEU A 15 0.46 -10.62 -1.22
N ALA A 16 -0.70 -10.28 -0.65
CA ALA A 16 -1.99 -10.72 -1.20
C ALA A 16 -2.22 -10.14 -2.61
N ILE A 17 -1.93 -8.86 -2.83
CA ILE A 17 -1.96 -8.23 -4.17
C ILE A 17 -1.03 -8.97 -5.14
N VAL A 18 0.21 -9.28 -4.72
CA VAL A 18 1.18 -10.03 -5.54
C VAL A 18 0.62 -11.40 -5.93
N ARG A 19 0.06 -12.15 -4.98
CA ARG A 19 -0.49 -13.48 -5.25
C ARG A 19 -1.68 -13.45 -6.21
N GLU A 20 -2.58 -12.48 -6.05
CA GLU A 20 -3.72 -12.29 -6.96
C GLU A 20 -3.27 -11.93 -8.38
N LEU A 21 -2.23 -11.09 -8.53
CA LEU A 21 -1.63 -10.76 -9.83
C LEU A 21 -1.01 -12.00 -10.49
N LEU A 22 -0.22 -12.78 -9.74
CA LEU A 22 0.42 -14.00 -10.24
C LEU A 22 -0.63 -15.05 -10.64
N ALA A 23 -1.71 -15.21 -9.86
CA ALA A 23 -2.81 -16.12 -10.19
C ALA A 23 -3.51 -15.75 -11.51
N ARG A 24 -3.44 -14.49 -11.94
CA ARG A 24 -3.93 -13.99 -13.23
C ARG A 24 -2.87 -14.05 -14.34
N GLY A 25 -1.71 -14.64 -14.06
CA GLY A 25 -0.59 -14.76 -14.99
C GLY A 25 0.14 -13.44 -15.24
N ALA A 26 0.12 -12.49 -14.30
CA ALA A 26 0.93 -11.29 -14.38
C ALA A 26 2.40 -11.58 -14.01
N GLU A 27 3.32 -10.75 -14.51
CA GLU A 27 4.70 -10.71 -14.05
C GLU A 27 4.88 -9.53 -13.08
N VAL A 28 5.45 -9.79 -11.91
CA VAL A 28 5.40 -8.86 -10.78
C VAL A 28 6.79 -8.56 -10.23
N VAL A 29 7.16 -7.28 -10.15
CA VAL A 29 8.25 -6.83 -9.28
C VAL A 29 7.64 -6.43 -7.94
N LEU A 30 8.15 -7.00 -6.85
CA LEU A 30 7.69 -6.66 -5.50
C LEU A 30 8.86 -6.21 -4.62
N THR A 31 8.59 -5.26 -3.74
CA THR A 31 9.63 -4.73 -2.83
C THR A 31 9.35 -4.98 -1.37
N GLY A 32 10.43 -5.06 -0.60
CA GLY A 32 10.40 -5.01 0.86
C GLY A 32 11.73 -4.49 1.40
N ARG A 33 11.76 -4.16 2.69
CA ARG A 33 12.97 -3.69 3.39
C ARG A 33 13.56 -4.74 4.33
N ASN A 34 12.70 -5.51 4.98
CA ASN A 34 13.10 -6.50 5.98
C ASN A 34 13.61 -7.78 5.31
N GLU A 35 14.86 -8.16 5.58
CA GLU A 35 15.53 -9.31 4.95
C GLU A 35 14.82 -10.64 5.20
N ARG A 36 14.27 -10.85 6.41
CA ARG A 36 13.53 -12.07 6.72
C ARG A 36 12.28 -12.19 5.84
N ASN A 37 11.47 -11.12 5.77
CA ASN A 37 10.26 -11.12 4.95
C ASN A 37 10.59 -11.26 3.45
N ILE A 38 11.73 -10.70 3.01
CA ILE A 38 12.21 -10.86 1.62
C ILE A 38 12.53 -12.34 1.33
N GLU A 39 13.24 -13.02 2.22
CA GLU A 39 13.61 -14.42 2.02
C GLU A 39 12.39 -15.36 2.09
N GLU A 40 11.46 -15.10 3.00
CA GLU A 40 10.17 -15.79 3.06
C GLU A 40 9.38 -15.61 1.75
N ALA A 41 9.31 -14.39 1.22
CA ALA A 41 8.65 -14.11 -0.05
C ALA A 41 9.34 -14.81 -1.24
N ARG A 42 10.68 -14.84 -1.28
CA ARG A 42 11.44 -15.57 -2.31
C ARG A 42 11.17 -17.07 -2.28
N THR A 43 11.11 -17.64 -1.09
CA THR A 43 10.80 -19.06 -0.90
C THR A 43 9.38 -19.36 -1.34
N LEU A 44 8.41 -18.54 -0.90
CA LEU A 44 6.99 -18.72 -1.19
C LEU A 44 6.67 -18.58 -2.68
N LEU A 45 7.30 -17.62 -3.37
CA LEU A 45 7.04 -17.29 -4.78
C LEU A 45 8.03 -17.98 -5.74
N LYS A 46 8.75 -18.99 -5.27
CA LYS A 46 9.75 -19.68 -6.07
C LYS A 46 9.11 -20.35 -7.28
N GLY A 47 9.59 -20.00 -8.48
CA GLY A 47 9.09 -20.54 -9.75
C GLY A 47 7.93 -19.74 -10.37
N GLU A 48 7.42 -18.75 -9.65
CA GLU A 48 6.45 -17.79 -10.17
C GLU A 48 7.14 -16.69 -10.98
N ALA A 49 6.36 -15.94 -11.77
CA ALA A 49 6.82 -14.74 -12.48
C ALA A 49 6.99 -13.53 -11.54
N ALA A 50 7.74 -13.71 -10.44
CA ALA A 50 7.89 -12.76 -9.35
C ALA A 50 9.35 -12.39 -9.10
N HIS A 51 9.65 -11.09 -9.05
CA HIS A 51 10.98 -10.52 -8.83
C HIS A 51 11.01 -9.80 -7.47
N VAL A 52 11.58 -10.46 -6.45
CA VAL A 52 11.65 -9.91 -5.07
C VAL A 52 12.89 -9.02 -4.91
N VAL A 53 12.67 -7.72 -4.74
CA VAL A 53 13.71 -6.69 -4.67
C VAL A 53 13.77 -6.06 -3.27
N ARG A 54 14.96 -6.02 -2.67
CA ARG A 54 15.18 -5.20 -1.48
C ARG A 54 15.17 -3.72 -1.87
N SER A 55 14.30 -2.93 -1.27
CA SER A 55 14.22 -1.48 -1.50
C SER A 55 13.58 -0.79 -0.28
N ASP A 56 14.29 0.13 0.37
CA ASP A 56 13.73 1.02 1.37
C ASP A 56 13.07 2.22 0.69
N ALA A 57 11.76 2.37 0.87
CA ALA A 57 11.00 3.49 0.33
C ALA A 57 11.49 4.86 0.83
N ALA A 58 12.20 4.95 1.96
CA ALA A 58 12.80 6.19 2.42
C ALA A 58 14.12 6.56 1.69
N SER A 59 14.71 5.63 0.94
CA SER A 59 16.00 5.80 0.26
C SER A 59 15.82 6.19 -1.20
N MET A 60 16.27 7.39 -1.57
CA MET A 60 16.24 7.84 -2.97
C MET A 60 17.14 6.99 -3.88
N ALA A 61 18.22 6.42 -3.34
CA ALA A 61 19.09 5.50 -4.07
C ALA A 61 18.36 4.18 -4.37
N ASP A 62 17.61 3.64 -3.41
CA ASP A 62 16.84 2.42 -3.59
C ASP A 62 15.67 2.64 -4.56
N ILE A 63 15.02 3.81 -4.52
CA ILE A 63 13.98 4.19 -5.50
C ILE A 63 14.56 4.26 -6.91
N ALA A 64 15.73 4.90 -7.06
CA ALA A 64 16.40 5.00 -8.37
C ALA A 64 16.72 3.61 -8.93
N ALA A 65 17.34 2.76 -8.10
CA ALA A 65 17.69 1.38 -8.43
C ALA A 65 16.45 0.51 -8.72
N LEU A 66 15.35 0.70 -7.99
CA LEU A 66 14.08 0.03 -8.28
C LEU A 66 13.60 0.36 -9.70
N GLY A 67 13.69 1.63 -10.12
CA GLY A 67 13.34 2.02 -11.48
C GLY A 67 14.22 1.33 -12.54
N ASP A 68 15.51 1.15 -12.26
CA ASP A 68 16.41 0.42 -13.15
C ASP A 68 16.04 -1.06 -13.25
N VAL A 69 15.74 -1.70 -12.12
CA VAL A 69 15.29 -3.09 -12.08
C VAL A 69 13.97 -3.28 -12.83
N VAL A 70 13.00 -2.37 -12.66
CA VAL A 70 11.72 -2.44 -13.39
C VAL A 70 11.94 -2.28 -14.89
N ALA A 71 12.79 -1.34 -15.31
CA ALA A 71 13.11 -1.16 -16.72
C ALA A 71 13.84 -2.38 -17.31
N GLU A 72 14.78 -2.99 -16.58
CA GLU A 72 15.52 -4.17 -17.03
C GLU A 72 14.62 -5.41 -17.12
N ARG A 73 13.81 -5.68 -16.09
CA ARG A 73 13.02 -6.92 -15.97
C ARG A 73 11.73 -6.85 -16.75
N LEU A 74 11.00 -5.73 -16.60
CA LEU A 74 9.66 -5.58 -17.13
C LEU A 74 9.63 -4.70 -18.39
N GLY A 75 10.56 -3.77 -18.55
CA GLY A 75 10.57 -2.77 -19.63
C GLY A 75 9.52 -1.68 -19.41
N SER A 76 8.25 -2.09 -19.35
CA SER A 76 7.11 -1.25 -18.98
C SER A 76 6.12 -2.03 -18.13
N VAL A 77 5.22 -1.31 -17.46
CA VAL A 77 4.25 -1.88 -16.51
C VAL A 77 2.84 -1.38 -16.78
N ASP A 78 1.86 -2.22 -16.49
CA ASP A 78 0.45 -1.84 -16.55
C ASP A 78 -0.02 -1.21 -15.25
N TYR A 79 0.45 -1.73 -14.11
CA TYR A 79 -0.06 -1.38 -12.79
C TYR A 79 1.05 -1.10 -11.78
N LEU A 80 0.89 -0.04 -11.00
CA LEU A 80 1.75 0.32 -9.88
C LEU A 80 0.93 0.37 -8.60
N PHE A 81 1.28 -0.47 -7.63
CA PHE A 81 0.67 -0.50 -6.30
C PHE A 81 1.63 0.10 -5.27
N ILE A 82 1.24 1.25 -4.72
CA ILE A 82 1.95 1.93 -3.63
C ILE A 82 1.35 1.46 -2.30
N ASN A 83 1.83 0.30 -1.83
CA ASN A 83 1.31 -0.35 -0.63
C ASN A 83 2.26 -0.24 0.58
N HIS A 84 3.54 0.07 0.39
CA HIS A 84 4.46 0.24 1.52
C HIS A 84 3.94 1.29 2.51
N GLY A 85 4.19 1.05 3.79
CA GLY A 85 3.83 1.99 4.84
C GLY A 85 4.25 1.48 6.20
N ILE A 86 4.39 2.40 7.14
CA ILE A 86 4.64 2.12 8.55
C ILE A 86 3.69 2.95 9.40
N ALA A 87 3.36 2.44 10.59
CA ALA A 87 2.68 3.15 11.64
C ALA A 87 3.40 2.90 12.95
N GLN A 88 3.37 3.88 13.84
CA GLN A 88 3.87 3.79 15.20
C GLN A 88 2.91 4.61 16.06
N PHE A 89 2.46 4.02 17.17
CA PHE A 89 1.61 4.69 18.13
C PHE A 89 2.47 5.59 19.02
N ALA A 90 2.09 6.85 19.15
CA ALA A 90 2.67 7.81 20.08
C ALA A 90 1.67 8.94 20.34
N GLU A 91 1.30 9.17 21.60
CA GLU A 91 0.48 10.33 21.96
C GLU A 91 1.23 11.64 21.67
N LEU A 92 0.51 12.77 21.59
CA LEU A 92 1.09 14.06 21.20
C LEU A 92 2.33 14.45 22.02
N ALA A 93 2.35 14.13 23.32
CA ALA A 93 3.48 14.42 24.20
C ALA A 93 4.71 13.52 23.98
N GLU A 94 4.54 12.40 23.28
CA GLU A 94 5.55 11.34 23.11
C GLU A 94 6.09 11.25 21.67
N VAL A 95 5.46 11.94 20.71
CA VAL A 95 5.94 11.99 19.32
C VAL A 95 7.34 12.62 19.29
N THR A 96 8.32 11.87 18.81
CA THR A 96 9.68 12.36 18.56
C THR A 96 9.82 12.84 17.12
N GLU A 97 10.76 13.76 16.88
CA GLU A 97 11.12 14.21 15.52
C GLU A 97 11.55 13.03 14.64
N GLU A 98 12.32 12.08 15.18
CA GLU A 98 12.75 10.88 14.46
C GLU A 98 11.57 10.01 14.00
N ALA A 99 10.58 9.78 14.88
CA ALA A 99 9.40 9.00 14.54
C ALA A 99 8.57 9.72 13.46
N TRP A 100 8.37 11.03 13.61
CA TRP A 100 7.71 11.88 12.63
C TRP A 100 8.39 11.81 11.26
N ASP A 101 9.69 12.06 11.22
CA ASP A 101 10.50 12.03 10.00
C ASP A 101 10.44 10.66 9.34
N ARG A 102 10.45 9.58 10.13
CA ARG A 102 10.37 8.23 9.59
C ARG A 102 9.01 7.95 8.94
N HIS A 103 7.87 8.38 9.52
CA HIS A 103 6.55 8.25 8.88
C HIS A 103 6.52 8.99 7.55
N PHE A 104 6.93 10.26 7.53
CA PHE A 104 6.89 11.08 6.32
C PHE A 104 7.90 10.63 5.27
N ALA A 105 9.08 10.16 5.67
CA ALA A 105 10.08 9.63 4.75
C ALA A 105 9.57 8.38 4.01
N VAL A 106 8.92 7.46 4.71
CA VAL A 106 8.41 6.21 4.11
C VAL A 106 7.08 6.43 3.41
N ASN A 107 6.07 6.88 4.16
CA ASN A 107 4.67 6.88 3.70
C ASN A 107 4.43 7.98 2.66
N THR A 108 5.11 9.13 2.78
CA THR A 108 4.81 10.32 1.97
C THR A 108 5.86 10.55 0.90
N LYS A 109 7.10 10.87 1.30
CA LYS A 109 8.21 11.14 0.38
C LYS A 109 8.50 9.91 -0.49
N GLY A 110 8.62 8.74 0.13
CA GLY A 110 8.86 7.47 -0.56
C GLY A 110 7.79 7.13 -1.59
N ALA A 111 6.51 7.24 -1.20
CA ALA A 111 5.39 7.04 -2.10
C ALA A 111 5.44 7.98 -3.31
N PHE A 112 5.60 9.29 -3.10
CA PHE A 112 5.64 10.27 -4.17
C PHE A 112 6.80 10.02 -5.14
N PHE A 113 8.02 9.88 -4.62
CA PHE A 113 9.20 9.71 -5.47
C PHE A 113 9.24 8.33 -6.16
N THR A 114 8.63 7.31 -5.57
CA THR A 114 8.44 6.02 -6.27
C THR A 114 7.52 6.18 -7.47
N VAL A 115 6.39 6.86 -7.33
CA VAL A 115 5.51 7.15 -8.48
C VAL A 115 6.24 8.01 -9.50
N GLN A 116 6.94 9.06 -9.09
CA GLN A 116 7.71 9.90 -10.00
C GLN A 116 8.73 9.08 -10.81
N ARG A 117 9.47 8.18 -10.16
CA ARG A 117 10.49 7.35 -10.81
C ARG A 117 9.89 6.36 -11.81
N LEU A 118 8.74 5.78 -11.49
CA LEU A 118 8.13 4.69 -12.24
C LEU A 118 7.07 5.15 -13.26
N ALA A 119 6.48 6.33 -13.10
CA ALA A 119 5.45 6.87 -14.00
C ALA A 119 5.86 6.85 -15.49
N PRO A 120 7.11 7.16 -15.88
CA PRO A 120 7.54 7.03 -17.28
C PRO A 120 7.46 5.61 -17.84
N LEU A 121 7.54 4.59 -16.98
CA LEU A 121 7.48 3.17 -17.35
C LEU A 121 6.05 2.61 -17.37
N ILE A 122 5.06 3.37 -16.89
CA ILE A 122 3.66 2.95 -16.93
C ILE A 122 3.14 3.12 -18.37
N ASN A 123 2.52 2.06 -18.89
CA ASN A 123 1.90 2.05 -20.21
C ASN A 123 0.70 3.01 -20.26
N ASP A 124 0.40 3.54 -21.44
CA ASP A 124 -0.83 4.31 -21.66
C ASP A 124 -2.05 3.44 -21.33
N GLY A 125 -3.01 3.99 -20.59
CA GLY A 125 -4.15 3.22 -20.09
C GLY A 125 -3.88 2.39 -18.83
N GLY A 126 -2.67 2.44 -18.27
CA GLY A 126 -2.29 1.80 -17.02
C GLY A 126 -2.96 2.41 -15.78
N ALA A 127 -2.52 1.99 -14.60
CA ALA A 127 -3.06 2.50 -13.33
C ALA A 127 -2.03 2.57 -12.19
N VAL A 128 -2.22 3.54 -11.30
CA VAL A 128 -1.58 3.64 -9.99
C VAL A 128 -2.67 3.45 -8.92
N VAL A 129 -2.40 2.59 -7.94
CA VAL A 129 -3.27 2.39 -6.77
C VAL A 129 -2.46 2.62 -5.50
N PHE A 130 -2.87 3.61 -4.71
CA PHE A 130 -2.32 3.86 -3.38
C PHE A 130 -3.06 3.05 -2.33
N THR A 131 -2.35 2.54 -1.32
CA THR A 131 -2.96 2.07 -0.08
C THR A 131 -2.90 3.21 0.95
N THR A 132 -4.04 3.85 1.21
CA THR A 132 -4.20 4.88 2.25
C THR A 132 -4.65 4.20 3.56
N VAL A 133 -5.62 4.78 4.27
CA VAL A 133 -6.26 4.23 5.47
C VAL A 133 -7.63 4.90 5.61
N ALA A 134 -8.57 4.26 6.29
CA ALA A 134 -9.88 4.80 6.61
C ALA A 134 -9.80 5.98 7.62
N ASN A 135 -9.37 7.15 7.14
CA ASN A 135 -9.03 8.33 7.95
C ASN A 135 -10.23 9.16 8.47
N ASP A 136 -11.46 8.86 8.04
CA ASP A 136 -12.64 9.60 8.52
C ASP A 136 -13.00 9.25 9.98
N VAL A 137 -12.25 8.33 10.62
CA VAL A 137 -12.24 8.13 12.08
C VAL A 137 -10.92 8.62 12.67
N VAL A 138 -11.02 9.40 13.76
CA VAL A 138 -9.88 9.96 14.47
C VAL A 138 -9.39 9.00 15.54
N PHE A 139 -8.13 8.60 15.46
CA PHE A 139 -7.46 7.79 16.47
C PHE A 139 -6.38 8.61 17.20
N PRO A 140 -6.57 8.88 18.50
CA PRO A 140 -5.51 9.40 19.34
C PRO A 140 -4.25 8.53 19.24
N GLY A 141 -3.08 9.15 19.22
CA GLY A 141 -1.79 8.45 19.12
C GLY A 141 -1.32 8.12 17.71
N LEU A 142 -2.09 8.45 16.66
CA LEU A 142 -1.72 8.19 15.26
C LEU A 142 -1.57 9.48 14.42
N SER A 143 -1.30 10.63 15.03
CA SER A 143 -1.26 11.93 14.35
C SER A 143 -0.29 11.98 13.16
N ALA A 144 0.98 11.59 13.36
CA ALA A 144 2.00 11.58 12.31
C ALA A 144 1.66 10.58 11.19
N TYR A 145 1.17 9.39 11.57
CA TYR A 145 0.73 8.37 10.63
C TYR A 145 -0.44 8.86 9.76
N SER A 146 -1.53 9.32 10.37
CA SER A 146 -2.71 9.83 9.67
C SER A 146 -2.37 11.00 8.75
N ALA A 147 -1.57 11.96 9.22
CA ALA A 147 -1.12 13.08 8.40
C ALA A 147 -0.30 12.60 7.18
N SER A 148 0.59 11.62 7.36
CA SER A 148 1.38 11.06 6.26
C SER A 148 0.53 10.33 5.21
N LYS A 149 -0.57 9.68 5.62
CA LYS A 149 -1.53 9.00 4.74
C LYS A 149 -2.47 9.98 4.04
N GLU A 150 -2.92 11.04 4.72
CA GLU A 150 -3.67 12.13 4.09
C GLU A 150 -2.85 12.84 3.01
N ALA A 151 -1.54 12.99 3.20
CA ALA A 151 -0.66 13.50 2.15
C ALA A 151 -0.65 12.59 0.91
N MET A 152 -0.70 11.27 1.07
CA MET A 152 -0.83 10.33 -0.06
C MET A 152 -2.16 10.50 -0.80
N ARG A 153 -3.26 10.69 -0.05
CA ARG A 153 -4.58 10.97 -0.63
C ARG A 153 -4.54 12.25 -1.49
N ALA A 154 -3.89 13.30 -1.00
CA ALA A 154 -3.67 14.52 -1.76
C ALA A 154 -2.82 14.29 -3.03
N PHE A 155 -1.79 13.45 -2.97
CA PHE A 155 -1.03 13.07 -4.18
C PHE A 155 -1.90 12.38 -5.21
N ALA A 156 -2.75 11.44 -4.80
CA ALA A 156 -3.64 10.74 -5.72
C ALA A 156 -4.53 11.72 -6.51
N HIS A 157 -5.05 12.76 -5.85
CA HIS A 157 -5.87 13.80 -6.50
C HIS A 157 -5.13 14.54 -7.60
N VAL A 158 -3.90 15.00 -7.31
CA VAL A 158 -3.12 15.79 -8.27
C VAL A 158 -2.58 14.91 -9.39
N LEU A 159 -2.01 13.75 -9.04
CA LEU A 159 -1.43 12.81 -10.01
C LEU A 159 -2.49 12.22 -10.96
N ALA A 160 -3.73 12.06 -10.50
CA ALA A 160 -4.84 11.65 -11.35
C ALA A 160 -5.05 12.62 -12.52
N VAL A 161 -4.84 13.93 -12.30
CA VAL A 161 -4.96 14.98 -13.33
C VAL A 161 -3.70 15.04 -14.20
N GLU A 162 -2.52 15.05 -13.58
CA GLU A 162 -1.23 15.16 -14.30
C GLU A 162 -1.01 13.99 -15.27
N LEU A 163 -1.56 12.81 -14.96
CA LEU A 163 -1.39 11.61 -15.78
C LEU A 163 -2.52 11.36 -16.80
N LEU A 164 -3.54 12.23 -16.87
CA LEU A 164 -4.63 12.14 -17.87
C LEU A 164 -4.14 12.10 -19.32
N PRO A 165 -3.13 12.89 -19.76
CA PRO A 165 -2.67 12.85 -21.14
C PRO A 165 -2.15 11.46 -21.58
N ARG A 166 -1.65 10.67 -20.63
CA ARG A 166 -1.20 9.27 -20.82
C ARG A 166 -2.32 8.25 -20.54
N LYS A 167 -3.52 8.71 -20.19
CA LYS A 167 -4.69 7.88 -19.81
C LYS A 167 -4.41 6.94 -18.63
N ILE A 168 -3.46 7.30 -17.76
CA ILE A 168 -3.15 6.49 -16.57
C ILE A 168 -4.12 6.92 -15.46
N ARG A 169 -4.84 5.94 -14.91
CA ARG A 169 -5.79 6.18 -13.80
C ARG A 169 -5.04 6.17 -12.48
N VAL A 170 -5.44 7.01 -11.53
CA VAL A 170 -4.85 7.04 -10.19
C VAL A 170 -5.97 6.98 -9.18
N ASN A 171 -5.97 5.95 -8.33
CA ASN A 171 -6.99 5.74 -7.31
C ASN A 171 -6.32 5.29 -6.00
N SER A 172 -7.13 5.17 -4.95
CA SER A 172 -6.70 4.70 -3.65
C SER A 172 -7.64 3.62 -3.12
N VAL A 173 -7.12 2.64 -2.38
CA VAL A 173 -7.89 1.83 -1.44
C VAL A 173 -7.64 2.35 -0.03
N ALA A 174 -8.70 2.47 0.77
CA ALA A 174 -8.67 2.91 2.16
C ALA A 174 -9.11 1.76 3.07
N PRO A 175 -8.16 0.94 3.56
CA PRO A 175 -8.49 -0.15 4.46
C PRO A 175 -8.86 0.34 5.86
N GLY A 176 -9.76 -0.38 6.53
CA GLY A 176 -9.99 -0.27 7.97
C GLY A 176 -9.08 -1.22 8.76
N TYR A 177 -9.64 -1.90 9.75
CA TYR A 177 -8.95 -2.97 10.48
C TYR A 177 -8.79 -4.22 9.61
N ILE A 178 -7.56 -4.54 9.21
CA ILE A 178 -7.22 -5.71 8.37
C ILE A 178 -6.30 -6.65 9.12
N LYS A 179 -6.66 -7.93 9.16
CA LYS A 179 -5.83 -9.00 9.72
C LYS A 179 -4.56 -9.15 8.89
N THR A 180 -3.45 -8.61 9.39
CA THR A 180 -2.10 -8.75 8.80
C THR A 180 -1.13 -9.22 9.88
N PRO A 181 0.03 -9.81 9.52
CA PRO A 181 1.02 -10.23 10.51
C PRO A 181 1.47 -9.10 11.46
N THR A 182 1.37 -7.84 11.04
CA THR A 182 1.72 -6.65 11.85
C THR A 182 0.51 -5.85 12.31
N MET A 183 -0.71 -6.12 11.85
CA MET A 183 -1.88 -5.23 12.03
C MET A 183 -1.61 -3.76 11.61
N GLY A 184 -0.58 -3.52 10.80
CA GLY A 184 -0.11 -2.18 10.44
C GLY A 184 0.92 -1.56 11.42
N VAL A 185 1.05 -2.08 12.64
CA VAL A 185 1.94 -1.57 13.69
C VAL A 185 2.94 -2.66 14.10
N ALA A 186 4.17 -2.57 13.58
CA ALA A 186 5.15 -3.66 13.68
C ALA A 186 5.60 -3.97 15.12
N ASP A 187 5.61 -2.96 16.00
CA ASP A 187 6.20 -3.05 17.32
C ASP A 187 5.23 -3.49 18.43
N LEU A 188 3.98 -3.82 18.08
CA LEU A 188 3.02 -4.38 19.04
C LEU A 188 3.46 -5.77 19.52
N THR A 189 3.38 -5.98 20.84
CA THR A 189 3.41 -7.30 21.46
C THR A 189 2.24 -8.15 21.00
N GLU A 190 2.32 -9.46 21.23
CA GLU A 190 1.22 -10.40 20.89
C GLU A 190 -0.08 -10.08 21.66
N GLU A 191 0.03 -9.62 22.90
CA GLU A 191 -1.14 -9.22 23.70
C GLU A 191 -1.79 -7.95 23.15
N GLU A 192 -1.01 -6.91 22.88
CA GLU A 192 -1.50 -5.68 22.26
C GLU A 192 -2.10 -5.93 20.88
N ARG A 193 -1.52 -6.86 20.09
CA ARG A 193 -2.05 -7.26 18.79
C ARG A 193 -3.43 -7.89 18.91
N ARG A 194 -3.63 -8.82 19.85
CA ARG A 194 -4.94 -9.45 20.09
C ARG A 194 -5.97 -8.44 20.56
N GLU A 195 -5.56 -7.50 21.40
CA GLU A 195 -6.43 -6.42 21.85
C GLU A 195 -6.81 -5.49 20.67
N PHE A 196 -5.85 -5.16 19.81
CA PHE A 196 -6.11 -4.38 18.60
C PHE A 196 -7.04 -5.09 17.63
N GLU A 197 -6.90 -6.42 17.47
CA GLU A 197 -7.84 -7.24 16.71
C GLU A 197 -9.25 -7.21 17.33
N ARG A 198 -9.37 -7.39 18.65
CA ARG A 198 -10.66 -7.32 19.36
C ARG A 198 -11.32 -5.96 19.19
N GLN A 199 -10.57 -4.88 19.32
CA GLN A 199 -11.06 -3.52 19.06
C GLN A 199 -11.55 -3.36 17.62
N GLY A 200 -10.86 -3.95 16.65
CA GLY A 200 -11.30 -3.99 15.25
C GLY A 200 -12.64 -4.72 15.09
N ASP A 201 -12.79 -5.90 15.71
CA ASP A 201 -14.04 -6.66 15.69
C ASP A 201 -15.20 -5.90 16.36
N GLU A 202 -14.93 -5.13 17.41
CA GLU A 202 -15.95 -4.38 18.14
C GLU A 202 -16.33 -3.07 17.46
N SER A 203 -15.37 -2.33 16.94
CA SER A 203 -15.60 -0.99 16.38
C SER A 203 -16.03 -1.01 14.91
N THR A 204 -15.73 -2.07 14.16
CA THR A 204 -16.15 -2.22 12.77
C THR A 204 -17.64 -2.59 12.69
N PRO A 205 -18.48 -1.86 11.93
CA PRO A 205 -19.91 -2.18 11.81
C PRO A 205 -20.26 -3.60 11.35
N LEU A 206 -19.43 -4.20 10.48
CA LEU A 206 -19.55 -5.62 10.09
C LEU A 206 -19.08 -6.62 11.17
N ARG A 207 -18.68 -6.14 12.35
CA ARG A 207 -18.27 -6.92 13.53
C ARG A 207 -17.16 -7.93 13.29
N ARG A 208 -16.23 -7.57 12.41
CA ARG A 208 -15.01 -8.33 12.14
C ARG A 208 -13.92 -7.43 11.55
N ASN A 209 -12.69 -7.85 11.73
CA ASN A 209 -11.59 -7.39 10.89
C ASN A 209 -11.75 -7.91 9.44
N GLY A 210 -11.28 -7.11 8.48
CA GLY A 210 -11.14 -7.50 7.08
C GLY A 210 -9.95 -8.45 6.84
N THR A 211 -9.94 -9.12 5.70
CA THR A 211 -8.80 -9.94 5.26
C THR A 211 -7.93 -9.23 4.24
N VAL A 212 -6.70 -9.71 4.06
CA VAL A 212 -5.78 -9.14 3.06
C VAL A 212 -6.28 -9.37 1.63
N GLU A 213 -7.00 -10.45 1.40
CA GLU A 213 -7.62 -10.78 0.11
C GLU A 213 -8.72 -9.79 -0.26
N GLU A 214 -9.52 -9.33 0.70
CA GLU A 214 -10.57 -8.32 0.44
C GLU A 214 -9.96 -7.01 -0.06
N VAL A 215 -8.84 -6.57 0.53
CA VAL A 215 -8.10 -5.39 0.07
C VAL A 215 -7.45 -5.64 -1.28
N ALA A 216 -6.84 -6.82 -1.50
CA ALA A 216 -6.21 -7.17 -2.77
C ALA A 216 -7.22 -7.15 -3.92
N ILE A 217 -8.40 -7.75 -3.75
CA ILE A 217 -9.47 -7.75 -4.74
C ILE A 217 -9.90 -6.32 -5.08
N ALA A 218 -10.09 -5.46 -4.08
CA ALA A 218 -10.46 -4.06 -4.29
C ALA A 218 -9.37 -3.28 -5.04
N ALA A 219 -8.10 -3.46 -4.66
CA ALA A 219 -6.97 -2.82 -5.32
C ALA A 219 -6.85 -3.27 -6.79
N LEU A 220 -7.00 -4.57 -7.07
CA LEU A 220 -7.00 -5.09 -8.43
C LEU A 220 -8.20 -4.61 -9.23
N PHE A 221 -9.40 -4.52 -8.64
CA PHE A 221 -10.56 -3.93 -9.31
C PHE A 221 -10.26 -2.50 -9.77
N LEU A 222 -9.70 -1.66 -8.90
CA LEU A 222 -9.30 -0.30 -9.25
C LEU A 222 -8.22 -0.27 -10.34
N ALA A 223 -7.27 -1.20 -10.31
CA ALA A 223 -6.20 -1.27 -11.31
C ALA A 223 -6.69 -1.78 -12.68
N GLU A 224 -7.52 -2.83 -12.72
CA GLU A 224 -7.82 -3.58 -13.95
C GLU A 224 -9.21 -3.29 -14.51
N ASN A 225 -10.23 -3.21 -13.64
CA ASN A 225 -11.63 -3.28 -14.05
C ASN A 225 -12.36 -1.93 -14.00
N ALA A 226 -11.92 -1.01 -13.14
CA ALA A 226 -12.51 0.30 -12.96
C ALA A 226 -12.07 1.29 -14.07
N THR A 227 -12.27 0.90 -15.33
CA THR A 227 -11.71 1.58 -16.53
C THR A 227 -12.27 2.98 -16.77
N PHE A 228 -13.38 3.34 -16.11
CA PHE A 228 -13.96 4.68 -16.12
C PHE A 228 -13.84 5.40 -14.76
N THR A 229 -12.91 4.96 -13.91
CA THR A 229 -12.71 5.49 -12.56
C THR A 229 -11.29 6.01 -12.38
N THR A 230 -11.14 7.29 -12.06
CA THR A 230 -9.89 7.92 -11.61
C THR A 230 -10.21 8.90 -10.50
N ASN A 231 -9.27 9.13 -9.59
CA ASN A 231 -9.42 9.97 -8.40
C ASN A 231 -10.51 9.51 -7.42
N VAL A 232 -10.66 8.20 -7.23
CA VAL A 232 -11.53 7.64 -6.20
C VAL A 232 -10.70 6.99 -5.10
N GLU A 233 -11.13 7.19 -3.87
CA GLU A 233 -10.70 6.41 -2.71
C GLU A 233 -11.81 5.41 -2.35
N LEU A 234 -11.50 4.12 -2.49
CA LEU A 234 -12.43 3.04 -2.21
C LEU A 234 -12.22 2.53 -0.79
N ALA A 235 -13.20 2.73 0.07
CA ALA A 235 -13.20 2.17 1.43
C ALA A 235 -13.28 0.64 1.39
N VAL A 236 -12.38 -0.01 2.13
CA VAL A 236 -12.38 -1.45 2.41
C VAL A 236 -12.26 -1.63 3.93
N ASP A 237 -13.28 -1.15 4.63
CA ASP A 237 -13.21 -0.86 6.06
C ASP A 237 -14.37 -1.48 6.87
N GLY A 238 -15.24 -2.28 6.23
CA GLY A 238 -16.40 -2.87 6.90
C GLY A 238 -17.38 -1.83 7.47
N GLY A 239 -17.41 -0.62 6.92
CA GLY A 239 -18.24 0.49 7.39
C GLY A 239 -17.58 1.36 8.46
N PHE A 240 -16.37 1.03 8.89
CA PHE A 240 -15.71 1.61 10.05
C PHE A 240 -15.62 3.14 10.01
N ALA A 241 -15.28 3.73 8.87
CA ALA A 241 -15.17 5.17 8.70
C ALA A 241 -16.34 5.79 7.93
N GLN A 242 -17.48 5.10 7.85
CA GLN A 242 -18.60 5.49 7.00
C GLN A 242 -19.75 6.15 7.77
N GLY A 243 -19.53 6.53 9.03
CA GLY A 243 -20.54 7.15 9.90
C GLY A 243 -21.68 6.19 10.30
N LEU A 244 -21.46 4.89 10.20
CA LEU A 244 -22.43 3.87 10.59
C LEU A 244 -22.28 3.58 12.09
N GLY A 245 -23.27 4.00 12.87
CA GLY A 245 -23.35 3.69 14.30
C GLY A 245 -23.97 2.32 14.58
N HIS A 246 -23.82 1.87 15.83
CA HIS A 246 -24.67 0.86 16.45
C HIS A 246 -25.64 1.50 17.43
#